data_AF-A0A450WRC5-F1
#
_entry.id   AF-A0A450WRC5-F1
#
_cell.length_a   1.000
_cell.length_b   1.000
_cell.length_c   1.000
_cell.angle_alpha   90.00
_cell.angle_beta   90.00
_cell.angle_gamma   90.00
#
_symmetry.space_group_name_H-M   'P 1'
#
loop_
_entity.id
_entity.type
_entity.pdbx_description
1 polymer ?
#
loop_
_entity_poly.entity_id
_entity_poly.type
_entity_poly.pdbx_seq_one_letter_code
_entity_poly.pdbx_strand_id
1 'polypeptide(L)'
;ARIRYNGFFPRPDSARTVSVVPIGLHSSLRKGVLTGILRVARESIFSGLNNLEVAGILEAGPFADKFGFTEPEVARLLDGFELSGKLLEARKWYNGYRFGETVIYNPWSILNFIYKQPALPAAHWVNTSSNDLVRDLLESGGAEIREDLEALLGGDSVECAVTEDLPLRDIRGDAESIWSLLLFSGYLKPVGARTRNRQVFHELAIPNLEVEIVYGRIIRHWLTRHIPSRSLNKLLDALVDGNVPEFARHLQTLVLNMLSYHDTAGGEKKTPEAVYQSFVLGLLANLGDQYRIRSNIESGLGRADILMSPMGTGQQGGGRGIVMEFKRLEKGEEMEEQLTAALAQIREKQYPATLRAEGCGEVLELGIVFDGKQLQVRERLWDLPKADGD
;
A
#
# COMPACT_ATOMS: atom_id res chain seq x y z
N ALA A 1 -38.14 -15.47 8.59
CA ALA A 1 -37.22 -16.02 9.60
C ALA A 1 -35.95 -15.16 9.61
N ARG A 2 -35.66 -14.47 10.72
CA ARG A 2 -34.40 -13.74 10.89
C ARG A 2 -33.27 -14.77 10.96
N ILE A 3 -32.36 -14.76 10.00
CA ILE A 3 -31.16 -15.61 10.03
C ILE A 3 -30.23 -14.98 11.07
N ARG A 4 -30.13 -15.60 12.25
CA ARG A 4 -29.06 -15.32 13.20
C ARG A 4 -27.82 -16.09 12.76
N TYR A 5 -26.78 -15.37 12.36
CA TYR A 5 -25.45 -15.94 12.12
C TYR A 5 -24.83 -16.29 13.47
N ASN A 6 -24.76 -17.59 13.79
CA ASN A 6 -23.94 -18.12 14.88
C ASN A 6 -22.94 -19.10 14.25
N GLY A 7 -21.81 -18.59 13.80
CA GLY A 7 -20.71 -19.37 13.27
C GLY A 7 -19.41 -18.62 13.49
N PHE A 8 -18.55 -19.14 14.36
CA PHE A 8 -17.19 -18.66 14.55
C PHE A 8 -16.36 -19.14 13.34
N PHE A 9 -15.90 -18.21 12.50
CA PHE A 9 -14.98 -18.50 11.41
C PHE A 9 -13.53 -18.45 11.92
N PRO A 10 -12.67 -19.43 11.59
CA PRO A 10 -11.27 -19.43 12.04
C PRO A 10 -10.43 -18.28 11.45
N ARG A 11 -10.87 -17.65 10.36
CA ARG A 11 -10.28 -16.45 9.73
C ARG A 11 -11.37 -15.65 8.99
N PRO A 12 -11.96 -14.60 9.59
CA PRO A 12 -13.01 -13.78 8.97
C PRO A 12 -12.54 -12.94 7.77
N ASP A 13 -11.23 -12.81 7.56
CA ASP A 13 -10.63 -11.66 6.85
C ASP A 13 -10.48 -11.86 5.32
N SER A 14 -10.84 -13.04 4.81
CA SER A 14 -10.65 -13.43 3.41
C SER A 14 -11.95 -13.66 2.63
N ALA A 15 -13.10 -13.68 3.30
CA ALA A 15 -14.38 -13.86 2.61
C ALA A 15 -14.79 -12.55 1.93
N ARG A 16 -14.91 -12.55 0.60
CA ARG A 16 -15.37 -11.39 -0.19
C ARG A 16 -16.51 -11.70 -1.15
N THR A 17 -16.82 -12.98 -1.31
CA THR A 17 -17.99 -13.46 -2.04
C THR A 17 -18.83 -14.34 -1.12
N VAL A 18 -20.16 -14.27 -1.28
CA VAL A 18 -21.11 -15.18 -0.64
C VAL A 18 -21.93 -15.86 -1.73
N SER A 19 -21.86 -17.18 -1.78
CA SER A 19 -22.72 -18.02 -2.62
C SER A 19 -23.78 -18.69 -1.77
N VAL A 20 -25.04 -18.53 -2.16
CA VAL A 20 -26.19 -19.14 -1.47
C VAL A 20 -26.69 -20.35 -2.25
N VAL A 21 -26.79 -21.49 -1.57
CA VAL A 21 -27.19 -22.76 -2.20
C VAL A 21 -28.41 -23.37 -1.52
N PRO A 22 -29.51 -23.65 -2.25
CA PRO A 22 -30.51 -24.60 -1.82
C PRO A 22 -29.96 -26.02 -2.00
N ILE A 23 -29.63 -26.70 -0.90
CA ILE A 23 -29.08 -28.06 -0.97
C ILE A 23 -30.24 -29.04 -0.83
N GLY A 24 -30.71 -29.59 -1.94
CA GLY A 24 -31.84 -30.54 -1.97
C GLY A 24 -31.49 -31.99 -1.68
N LEU A 25 -30.25 -32.30 -1.28
CA LEU A 25 -29.71 -33.68 -1.29
C LEU A 25 -29.94 -34.46 0.02
N HIS A 26 -30.40 -33.82 1.10
CA HIS A 26 -30.71 -34.49 2.38
C HIS A 26 -31.85 -33.79 3.13
N SER A 27 -32.78 -34.54 3.72
CA SER A 27 -33.99 -34.02 4.39
C SER A 27 -33.71 -33.06 5.57
N SER A 28 -32.46 -33.03 6.06
CA SER A 28 -32.03 -32.20 7.19
C SER A 28 -31.27 -30.93 6.79
N LEU A 29 -30.87 -30.75 5.52
CA LEU A 29 -30.07 -29.60 5.10
C LEU A 29 -30.92 -28.69 4.19
N ARG A 30 -31.33 -27.52 4.70
CA ARG A 30 -32.27 -26.63 3.98
C ARG A 30 -31.60 -25.52 3.19
N LYS A 31 -30.40 -25.10 3.60
CA LYS A 31 -29.62 -24.00 2.99
C LYS A 31 -28.14 -24.11 3.36
N GLY A 32 -27.25 -23.94 2.39
CA GLY A 32 -25.81 -23.77 2.59
C GLY A 32 -25.37 -22.37 2.22
N VAL A 33 -24.39 -21.83 2.96
CA VAL A 33 -23.71 -20.58 2.63
C VAL A 33 -22.24 -20.91 2.44
N LEU A 34 -21.70 -20.56 1.28
CA LEU A 34 -20.29 -20.68 0.99
C LEU A 34 -19.69 -19.29 0.85
N THR A 35 -18.54 -19.07 1.45
CA THR A 35 -17.82 -17.81 1.39
C THR A 35 -16.39 -18.02 0.91
N GLY A 36 -15.89 -17.14 0.06
CA GLY A 36 -14.54 -17.27 -0.49
C GLY A 36 -13.99 -15.95 -1.05
N ILE A 37 -12.74 -16.00 -1.50
CA ILE A 37 -12.08 -14.91 -2.22
C ILE A 37 -12.60 -14.87 -3.66
N LEU A 38 -12.54 -16.01 -4.35
CA LEU A 38 -13.06 -16.22 -5.70
C LEU A 38 -14.40 -16.93 -5.67
N ARG A 39 -15.19 -16.74 -6.73
CA ARG A 39 -16.40 -17.54 -6.96
C ARG A 39 -16.00 -19.00 -7.20
N VAL A 40 -16.86 -19.93 -6.80
CA VAL A 40 -16.66 -21.34 -7.16
C VAL A 40 -16.92 -21.49 -8.66
N ALA A 41 -15.85 -21.75 -9.41
CA ALA A 41 -15.91 -21.95 -10.84
C ALA A 41 -16.86 -23.11 -11.17
N ARG A 42 -17.76 -22.89 -12.13
CA ARG A 42 -18.67 -23.91 -12.66
C ARG A 42 -17.87 -24.81 -13.60
N GLU A 43 -17.14 -25.79 -13.07
CA GLU A 43 -16.27 -26.65 -13.89
C GLU A 43 -17.02 -27.61 -14.83
N SER A 44 -18.36 -27.66 -14.79
CA SER A 44 -19.14 -28.57 -15.63
C SER A 44 -20.50 -28.02 -16.02
N ILE A 45 -20.76 -27.97 -17.32
CA ILE A 45 -22.09 -27.79 -17.94
C ILE A 45 -23.09 -28.89 -17.52
N PHE A 46 -22.61 -29.97 -16.88
CA PHE A 46 -23.42 -31.12 -16.44
C PHE A 46 -23.62 -31.19 -14.91
N SER A 47 -23.17 -30.20 -14.13
CA SER A 47 -23.37 -30.23 -12.68
C SER A 47 -24.80 -29.81 -12.29
N GLY A 48 -25.37 -30.43 -11.26
CA GLY A 48 -26.71 -30.07 -10.72
C GLY A 48 -26.77 -28.73 -9.97
N LEU A 49 -25.66 -27.96 -9.92
CA LEU A 49 -25.48 -26.73 -9.15
C LEU A 49 -25.41 -25.49 -10.06
N ASN A 50 -26.44 -25.28 -10.89
CA ASN A 50 -26.41 -24.23 -11.94
C ASN A 50 -27.07 -22.89 -11.54
N ASN A 51 -27.75 -22.83 -10.39
CA ASN A 51 -28.51 -21.65 -9.93
C ASN A 51 -27.98 -21.10 -8.60
N LEU A 52 -26.69 -20.77 -8.58
CA LEU A 52 -26.05 -20.11 -7.43
C LEU A 52 -26.28 -18.60 -7.52
N GLU A 53 -26.93 -18.03 -6.51
CA GLU A 53 -26.94 -16.58 -6.30
C GLU A 53 -25.63 -16.22 -5.60
N VAL A 54 -24.82 -15.37 -6.24
CA VAL A 54 -23.51 -14.96 -5.75
C VAL A 54 -23.52 -13.46 -5.50
N ALA A 55 -23.33 -13.07 -4.25
CA ALA A 55 -23.08 -11.68 -3.90
C ALA A 55 -21.57 -11.41 -4.02
N GLY A 56 -21.20 -10.70 -5.08
CA GLY A 56 -19.82 -10.28 -5.36
C GLY A 56 -19.51 -8.86 -4.90
N ILE A 57 -18.24 -8.48 -4.98
CA ILE A 57 -17.75 -7.15 -4.58
C ILE A 57 -18.14 -6.03 -5.56
N LEU A 58 -18.40 -6.37 -6.83
CA LEU A 58 -18.72 -5.42 -7.88
C LEU A 58 -20.20 -5.03 -7.91
N GLU A 59 -21.05 -5.81 -7.25
CA GLU A 59 -22.50 -5.61 -7.25
C GLU A 59 -22.98 -4.95 -5.96
N ALA A 60 -23.88 -3.98 -6.09
CA ALA A 60 -24.65 -3.52 -4.95
C ALA A 60 -25.58 -4.64 -4.47
N GLY A 61 -25.68 -4.84 -3.17
CA GLY A 61 -26.50 -5.93 -2.66
C GLY A 61 -26.61 -5.98 -1.14
N PRO A 62 -27.45 -6.89 -0.63
CA PRO A 62 -27.75 -7.00 0.80
C PRO A 62 -26.56 -7.42 1.67
N PHE A 63 -25.44 -7.83 1.05
CA PHE A 63 -24.23 -8.25 1.75
C PHE A 63 -23.08 -7.22 1.67
N ALA A 64 -23.28 -6.08 0.99
CA ALA A 64 -22.23 -5.10 0.75
C ALA A 64 -21.60 -4.53 2.05
N ASP A 65 -22.38 -4.43 3.12
CA ASP A 65 -21.96 -3.95 4.44
C ASP A 65 -21.62 -5.10 5.42
N LYS A 66 -21.51 -6.35 4.96
CA LYS A 66 -21.36 -7.54 5.82
C LYS A 66 -19.96 -8.13 5.86
N PHE A 67 -19.05 -7.65 5.00
CA PHE A 67 -17.67 -8.16 4.90
C PHE A 67 -16.63 -7.26 5.59
N GLY A 68 -17.08 -6.19 6.26
CA GLY A 68 -16.20 -5.25 6.92
C GLY A 68 -16.95 -4.34 7.89
N PHE A 69 -16.27 -3.33 8.41
CA PHE A 69 -16.91 -2.27 9.18
C PHE A 69 -17.21 -1.07 8.30
N THR A 70 -18.41 -0.52 8.42
CA THR A 70 -18.75 0.78 7.85
C THR A 70 -18.13 1.91 8.67
N GLU A 71 -17.98 3.09 8.07
CA GLU A 71 -17.43 4.24 8.80
C GLU A 71 -18.18 4.59 10.11
N PRO A 72 -19.53 4.57 10.15
CA PRO A 72 -20.26 4.75 11.40
C PRO A 72 -19.98 3.66 12.45
N GLU A 73 -19.70 2.43 12.04
CA GLU A 73 -19.31 1.35 12.95
C GLU A 73 -17.91 1.54 13.50
N VAL A 74 -16.94 1.93 12.65
CA VAL A 74 -15.58 2.26 13.10
C VAL A 74 -15.59 3.44 14.04
N ALA A 75 -16.35 4.51 13.75
CA ALA A 75 -16.48 5.65 14.64
C ALA A 75 -17.02 5.26 16.02
N ARG A 76 -18.07 4.42 16.07
CA ARG A 76 -18.62 3.90 17.34
C ARG A 76 -17.64 2.99 18.08
N LEU A 77 -16.90 2.15 17.35
CA LEU A 77 -15.87 1.28 17.95
C LEU A 77 -14.78 2.14 18.59
N LEU A 78 -14.21 3.10 17.85
CA LEU A 78 -13.17 3.99 18.37
C LEU A 78 -13.66 4.79 19.58
N ASP A 79 -14.88 5.30 19.55
CA ASP A 79 -15.49 6.01 20.68
C ASP A 79 -15.59 5.14 21.95
N GLY A 80 -16.01 3.87 21.78
CA GLY A 80 -16.08 2.91 22.88
C GLY A 80 -14.74 2.54 23.52
N PHE A 81 -13.61 2.86 22.86
CA PHE A 81 -12.25 2.69 23.38
C PHE A 81 -11.56 4.02 23.70
N GLU A 82 -12.29 5.14 23.75
CA GLU A 82 -11.74 6.49 24.02
C GLU A 82 -10.75 6.97 22.93
N LEU A 83 -10.91 6.51 21.70
CA LEU A 83 -10.05 6.78 20.54
C LEU A 83 -10.73 7.64 19.47
N SER A 84 -11.77 8.41 19.80
CA SER A 84 -12.57 9.16 18.81
C SER A 84 -11.73 10.12 17.94
N GLY A 85 -10.63 10.66 18.49
CA GLY A 85 -9.67 11.51 17.76
C GLY A 85 -8.82 10.77 16.71
N LYS A 86 -8.87 9.44 16.66
CA LYS A 86 -8.06 8.59 15.77
C LYS A 86 -8.79 8.17 14.49
N LEU A 87 -10.04 8.60 14.29
CA LEU A 87 -10.85 8.19 13.13
C LEU A 87 -10.20 8.57 11.79
N LEU A 88 -9.60 9.76 11.68
CA LEU A 88 -8.91 10.18 10.45
C LEU A 88 -7.70 9.29 10.14
N GLU A 89 -6.95 8.90 11.17
CA GLU A 89 -5.79 8.01 11.04
C GLU A 89 -6.24 6.61 10.61
N ALA A 90 -7.29 6.07 11.25
CA ALA A 90 -7.89 4.79 10.85
C ALA A 90 -8.45 4.82 9.42
N ARG A 91 -9.07 5.93 9.02
CA ARG A 91 -9.60 6.14 7.65
C ARG A 91 -8.49 6.04 6.62
N LYS A 92 -7.36 6.70 6.86
CA LYS A 92 -6.22 6.69 5.95
C LYS A 92 -5.60 5.30 5.78
N TRP A 93 -5.46 4.57 6.88
CA TRP A 93 -4.73 3.32 6.89
C TRP A 93 -5.58 2.11 6.44
N TYR A 94 -6.86 2.09 6.78
CA TYR A 94 -7.64 0.84 6.77
C TYR A 94 -8.99 0.93 6.03
N ASN A 95 -9.39 2.11 5.55
CA ASN A 95 -10.60 2.29 4.75
C ASN A 95 -10.36 1.97 3.27
N GLY A 96 -11.41 1.97 2.46
CA GLY A 96 -11.32 2.11 1.01
C GLY A 96 -11.84 0.91 0.24
N TYR A 97 -12.16 -0.21 0.88
CA TYR A 97 -12.73 -1.35 0.16
C TYR A 97 -14.16 -1.04 -0.25
N ARG A 98 -14.44 -1.05 -1.55
CA ARG A 98 -15.75 -0.71 -2.12
C ARG A 98 -16.48 -1.98 -2.57
N PHE A 99 -17.63 -2.23 -1.96
CA PHE A 99 -18.55 -3.32 -2.27
C PHE A 99 -19.82 -2.71 -2.86
N GLY A 100 -19.95 -2.73 -4.18
CA GLY A 100 -20.92 -1.91 -4.91
C GLY A 100 -20.76 -0.43 -4.55
N GLU A 101 -21.75 0.14 -3.85
CA GLU A 101 -21.70 1.53 -3.39
C GLU A 101 -21.27 1.69 -1.92
N THR A 102 -21.04 0.59 -1.21
CA THR A 102 -20.69 0.64 0.22
C THR A 102 -19.18 0.59 0.38
N VAL A 103 -18.63 1.58 1.08
CA VAL A 103 -17.22 1.57 1.47
C VAL A 103 -17.08 0.99 2.88
N ILE A 104 -16.18 0.03 3.02
CA ILE A 104 -15.92 -0.68 4.27
C ILE A 104 -14.42 -0.70 4.60
N TYR A 105 -14.16 -0.88 5.89
CA TYR A 105 -12.85 -1.06 6.48
C TYR A 105 -12.56 -2.55 6.67
N ASN A 106 -11.28 -2.93 6.60
CA ASN A 106 -10.86 -4.28 6.98
C ASN A 106 -11.03 -4.50 8.49
N PRO A 107 -11.83 -5.49 8.95
CA PRO A 107 -12.05 -5.73 10.37
C PRO A 107 -10.78 -6.06 11.15
N TRP A 108 -9.94 -6.94 10.60
CA TRP A 108 -8.69 -7.35 11.23
C TRP A 108 -7.75 -6.17 11.47
N SER A 109 -7.61 -5.31 10.46
CA SER A 109 -6.75 -4.13 10.58
C SER A 109 -7.28 -3.13 11.59
N ILE A 110 -8.59 -2.87 11.63
CA ILE A 110 -9.21 -2.00 12.65
C ILE A 110 -9.07 -2.56 14.06
N LEU A 111 -9.30 -3.86 14.25
CA LEU A 111 -9.17 -4.49 15.56
C LEU A 111 -7.72 -4.44 16.06
N ASN A 112 -6.75 -4.70 15.19
CA ASN A 112 -5.33 -4.59 15.54
C ASN A 112 -4.92 -3.14 15.83
N PHE A 113 -5.44 -2.18 15.08
CA PHE A 113 -5.19 -0.76 15.31
C PHE A 113 -5.65 -0.31 16.69
N ILE A 114 -6.84 -0.75 17.12
CA ILE A 114 -7.37 -0.48 18.47
C ILE A 114 -6.54 -1.22 19.52
N TYR A 115 -6.30 -2.52 19.32
CA TYR A 115 -5.61 -3.36 20.30
C TYR A 115 -4.17 -2.91 20.59
N LYS A 116 -3.48 -2.36 19.59
CA LYS A 116 -2.07 -1.98 19.71
C LYS A 116 -1.85 -0.56 20.23
N GLN A 117 -2.90 0.19 20.54
CA GLN A 117 -2.73 1.53 21.10
C GLN A 117 -1.87 1.51 22.38
N PRO A 118 -0.99 2.51 22.60
CA PRO A 118 -0.82 3.73 21.82
C PRO A 118 0.21 3.60 20.66
N ALA A 119 0.53 2.37 20.24
CA ALA A 119 1.40 2.19 19.08
C ALA A 119 0.79 2.82 17.83
N LEU A 120 1.67 3.18 16.91
CA LEU A 120 1.27 3.75 15.64
C LEU A 120 0.54 2.72 14.77
N PRO A 121 -0.27 3.20 13.81
CA PRO A 121 -0.79 2.33 12.77
C PRO A 121 0.33 1.59 12.06
N ALA A 122 0.04 0.35 11.68
CA ALA A 122 0.92 -0.46 10.86
C ALA A 122 0.11 -1.36 9.93
N ALA A 123 0.80 -1.95 8.96
CA ALA A 123 0.21 -2.99 8.12
C ALA A 123 0.02 -4.28 8.95
N HIS A 124 -1.23 -4.65 9.17
CA HIS A 124 -1.71 -5.79 9.94
C HIS A 124 -2.21 -6.94 9.06
N TRP A 125 -2.65 -6.64 7.85
CA TRP A 125 -3.14 -7.59 6.85
C TRP A 125 -2.02 -8.41 6.17
N VAL A 126 -0.76 -8.19 6.54
CA VAL A 126 0.42 -8.83 5.92
C VAL A 126 0.43 -10.34 6.20
N ASN A 127 -0.07 -11.13 5.25
CA ASN A 127 0.06 -12.58 5.24
C ASN A 127 1.25 -13.01 4.35
N THR A 128 2.29 -13.57 4.96
CA THR A 128 3.57 -13.86 4.28
C THR A 128 3.42 -14.82 3.10
N SER A 129 2.56 -15.84 3.18
CA SER A 129 2.36 -16.82 2.11
C SER A 129 1.59 -16.29 0.89
N SER A 130 0.67 -15.34 1.10
CA SER A 130 -0.10 -14.73 0.00
C SER A 130 0.76 -13.77 -0.81
N ASN A 131 1.73 -13.12 -0.16
CA ASN A 131 2.66 -12.20 -0.82
C ASN A 131 3.62 -12.92 -1.77
N ASP A 132 3.97 -14.19 -1.51
CA ASP A 132 4.80 -14.98 -2.43
C ASP A 132 4.09 -15.22 -3.77
N LEU A 133 2.80 -15.60 -3.74
CA LEU A 133 2.01 -15.79 -4.95
C LEU A 133 1.81 -14.49 -5.72
N VAL A 134 1.44 -13.41 -5.03
CA VAL A 134 1.25 -12.10 -5.67
C VAL A 134 2.53 -11.63 -6.35
N ARG A 135 3.68 -11.81 -5.69
CA ARG A 135 4.99 -11.53 -6.29
C ARG A 135 5.20 -12.32 -7.56
N ASP A 136 5.07 -13.65 -7.51
CA ASP A 136 5.29 -14.52 -8.66
C ASP A 136 4.40 -14.13 -9.85
N LEU A 137 3.15 -13.74 -9.58
CA LEU A 137 2.20 -13.30 -10.59
C LEU A 137 2.63 -11.97 -11.22
N LEU A 138 2.94 -10.97 -10.40
CA LEU A 138 3.37 -9.66 -10.87
C LEU A 138 4.70 -9.74 -11.65
N GLU A 139 5.63 -10.61 -11.24
CA GLU A 139 6.88 -10.87 -11.96
C GLU A 139 6.64 -11.55 -13.32
N SER A 140 5.64 -12.42 -13.42
CA SER A 140 5.29 -13.13 -14.66
C SER A 140 4.56 -12.27 -15.70
N GLY A 141 4.06 -11.11 -15.29
CA GLY A 141 3.12 -10.27 -16.04
C GLY A 141 3.67 -9.47 -17.23
N GLY A 142 4.97 -9.56 -17.51
CA GLY A 142 5.57 -8.84 -18.64
C GLY A 142 5.58 -7.31 -18.49
N ALA A 143 5.57 -6.57 -19.61
CA ALA A 143 5.66 -5.10 -19.63
C ALA A 143 4.35 -4.42 -19.22
N GLU A 144 3.20 -4.96 -19.64
CA GLU A 144 1.86 -4.43 -19.34
C GLU A 144 1.61 -4.32 -17.83
N ILE A 145 1.82 -5.43 -17.09
CA ILE A 145 1.68 -5.43 -15.63
C ILE A 145 2.61 -4.42 -14.96
N ARG A 146 3.77 -4.10 -15.55
CA ARG A 146 4.72 -3.13 -14.98
C ARG A 146 4.24 -1.70 -15.16
N GLU A 147 3.78 -1.33 -16.35
CA GLU A 147 3.19 -0.01 -16.61
C GLU A 147 1.98 0.23 -15.70
N ASP A 148 1.15 -0.79 -15.53
CA ASP A 148 0.01 -0.77 -14.62
C ASP A 148 0.43 -0.65 -13.15
N LEU A 149 1.49 -1.35 -12.72
CA LEU A 149 2.07 -1.18 -11.37
C LEU A 149 2.57 0.25 -11.16
N GLU A 150 3.25 0.85 -12.13
CA GLU A 150 3.68 2.25 -12.02
C GLU A 150 2.49 3.20 -11.85
N ALA A 151 1.42 2.99 -12.63
CA ALA A 151 0.19 3.78 -12.48
C ALA A 151 -0.42 3.62 -11.08
N LEU A 152 -0.59 2.38 -10.61
CA LEU A 152 -1.15 2.08 -9.29
C LEU A 152 -0.35 2.71 -8.15
N LEU A 153 0.98 2.62 -8.21
CA LEU A 153 1.89 3.24 -7.24
C LEU A 153 1.93 4.76 -7.36
N GLY A 154 1.66 5.29 -8.56
CA GLY A 154 1.45 6.71 -8.83
C GLY A 154 0.20 7.29 -8.16
N GLY A 155 -0.68 6.43 -7.63
CA GLY A 155 -2.00 6.79 -7.13
C GLY A 155 -3.09 6.82 -8.21
N ASP A 156 -2.75 6.43 -9.44
CA ASP A 156 -3.70 6.28 -10.54
C ASP A 156 -4.44 4.93 -10.45
N SER A 157 -5.31 4.68 -11.43
CA SER A 157 -6.06 3.44 -11.59
C SER A 157 -5.71 2.72 -12.88
N VAL A 158 -5.85 1.39 -12.88
CA VAL A 158 -5.69 0.54 -14.07
C VAL A 158 -7.05 0.08 -14.57
N GLU A 159 -7.22 -0.01 -15.89
CA GLU A 159 -8.45 -0.50 -16.50
C GLU A 159 -8.36 -2.03 -16.67
N CYS A 160 -9.35 -2.76 -16.18
CA CYS A 160 -9.34 -4.23 -16.20
C CYS A 160 -10.74 -4.77 -16.53
N ALA A 161 -10.83 -5.71 -17.48
CA ALA A 161 -12.02 -6.54 -17.61
C ALA A 161 -12.03 -7.63 -16.54
N VAL A 162 -12.77 -7.37 -15.45
CA VAL A 162 -12.77 -8.28 -14.31
C VAL A 162 -13.45 -9.60 -14.67
N THR A 163 -12.70 -10.69 -14.53
CA THR A 163 -13.20 -12.06 -14.69
C THR A 163 -13.53 -12.64 -13.32
N GLU A 164 -14.83 -12.80 -13.03
CA GLU A 164 -15.29 -13.31 -11.72
C GLU A 164 -15.16 -14.84 -11.59
N ASP A 165 -15.15 -15.55 -12.73
CA ASP A 165 -15.06 -17.01 -12.82
C ASP A 165 -13.63 -17.45 -13.20
N LEU A 166 -12.66 -17.09 -12.36
CA LEU A 166 -11.23 -17.25 -12.64
C LEU A 166 -10.70 -18.65 -12.22
N PRO A 167 -10.23 -19.51 -13.15
CA PRO A 167 -9.54 -20.74 -12.78
C PRO A 167 -8.11 -20.41 -12.31
N LEU A 168 -7.74 -20.82 -11.10
CA LEU A 168 -6.41 -20.56 -10.51
C LEU A 168 -5.23 -21.04 -11.38
N ARG A 169 -5.45 -22.04 -12.23
CA ARG A 169 -4.45 -22.61 -13.15
C ARG A 169 -4.10 -21.68 -14.33
N ASP A 170 -5.00 -20.77 -14.69
CA ASP A 170 -4.91 -19.99 -15.93
C ASP A 170 -4.48 -18.52 -15.67
N ILE A 171 -4.05 -18.19 -14.44
CA ILE A 171 -3.74 -16.80 -14.03
C ILE A 171 -2.38 -16.31 -14.55
N ARG A 172 -1.40 -17.21 -14.70
CA ARG A 172 -0.02 -16.80 -15.03
C ARG A 172 0.07 -16.28 -16.47
N GLY A 173 0.61 -15.07 -16.62
CA GLY A 173 0.89 -14.46 -17.91
C GLY A 173 -0.29 -13.72 -18.56
N ASP A 174 -1.45 -13.65 -17.89
CA ASP A 174 -2.60 -12.86 -18.33
C ASP A 174 -2.86 -11.69 -17.37
N ALA A 175 -2.75 -10.45 -17.87
CA ALA A 175 -2.80 -9.27 -17.03
C ALA A 175 -4.18 -9.08 -16.38
N GLU A 176 -5.26 -9.29 -17.13
CA GLU A 176 -6.63 -9.17 -16.64
C GLU A 176 -6.94 -10.19 -15.53
N SER A 177 -6.46 -11.43 -15.68
CA SER A 177 -6.59 -12.47 -14.66
C SER A 177 -5.83 -12.13 -13.38
N ILE A 178 -4.62 -11.58 -13.51
CA ILE A 178 -3.81 -11.13 -12.37
C ILE A 178 -4.54 -10.00 -11.64
N TRP A 179 -5.03 -8.98 -12.36
CA TRP A 179 -5.75 -7.86 -11.76
C TRP A 179 -7.08 -8.27 -11.14
N SER A 180 -7.81 -9.17 -11.77
CA SER A 180 -9.03 -9.77 -11.22
C SER A 180 -8.74 -10.47 -9.90
N LEU A 181 -7.70 -11.32 -9.84
CA LEU A 181 -7.30 -11.98 -8.59
C LEU A 181 -6.91 -10.97 -7.51
N LEU A 182 -6.14 -9.94 -7.84
CA LEU A 182 -5.69 -8.91 -6.90
C LEU A 182 -6.86 -8.07 -6.35
N LEU A 183 -7.85 -7.79 -7.18
CA LEU A 183 -9.11 -7.19 -6.76
C LEU A 183 -9.86 -8.10 -5.77
N PHE A 184 -10.11 -9.37 -6.12
CA PHE A 184 -10.85 -10.28 -5.24
C PHE A 184 -10.12 -10.63 -3.96
N SER A 185 -8.79 -10.64 -3.97
CA SER A 185 -7.96 -10.86 -2.77
C SER A 185 -7.77 -9.61 -1.92
N GLY A 186 -8.14 -8.42 -2.41
CA GLY A 186 -8.12 -7.19 -1.64
C GLY A 186 -6.85 -6.36 -1.74
N TYR A 187 -6.02 -6.62 -2.74
CA TYR A 187 -4.92 -5.73 -3.11
C TYR A 187 -5.40 -4.51 -3.93
N LEU A 188 -6.58 -4.61 -4.55
CA LEU A 188 -7.20 -3.51 -5.31
C LEU A 188 -8.64 -3.24 -4.87
N LYS A 189 -9.15 -2.06 -5.21
CA LYS A 189 -10.56 -1.66 -5.09
C LYS A 189 -11.09 -1.11 -6.42
N PRO A 190 -12.38 -1.26 -6.73
CA PRO A 190 -12.98 -0.57 -7.86
C PRO A 190 -13.22 0.90 -7.51
N VAL A 191 -12.86 1.80 -8.43
CA VAL A 191 -13.12 3.26 -8.31
C VAL A 191 -14.08 3.78 -9.38
N GLY A 192 -14.19 3.06 -10.51
CA GLY A 192 -15.06 3.40 -11.62
C GLY A 192 -15.35 2.20 -12.52
N ALA A 193 -16.26 2.38 -13.47
CA ALA A 193 -16.53 1.39 -14.51
C ALA A 193 -16.89 2.08 -15.82
N ARG A 194 -16.46 1.50 -16.94
CA ARG A 194 -16.73 1.96 -18.30
C ARG A 194 -17.21 0.79 -19.14
N THR A 195 -18.12 1.06 -20.08
CA THR A 195 -18.57 0.03 -21.03
C THR A 195 -18.07 0.37 -22.41
N ARG A 196 -17.32 -0.56 -23.02
CA ARG A 196 -16.82 -0.45 -24.39
C ARG A 196 -17.07 -1.77 -25.11
N ASN A 197 -17.56 -1.70 -26.35
CA ASN A 197 -17.82 -2.90 -27.17
C ASN A 197 -18.68 -3.98 -26.47
N ARG A 198 -19.65 -3.56 -25.65
CA ARG A 198 -20.53 -4.44 -24.83
C ARG A 198 -19.80 -5.20 -23.71
N GLN A 199 -18.55 -4.86 -23.42
CA GLN A 199 -17.76 -5.36 -22.30
C GLN A 199 -17.63 -4.28 -21.23
N VAL A 200 -17.71 -4.68 -19.97
CA VAL A 200 -17.52 -3.79 -18.82
C VAL A 200 -16.07 -3.86 -18.38
N PHE A 201 -15.45 -2.70 -18.25
CA PHE A 201 -14.11 -2.52 -17.73
C PHE A 201 -14.21 -1.76 -16.41
N HIS A 202 -13.46 -2.18 -15.42
CA HIS A 202 -13.39 -1.53 -14.12
C HIS A 202 -12.08 -0.78 -13.99
N GLU A 203 -12.15 0.44 -13.43
CA GLU A 203 -10.97 1.17 -12.98
C GLU A 203 -10.63 0.68 -11.56
N LEU A 204 -9.42 0.15 -11.39
CA LEU A 204 -8.95 -0.46 -10.16
C LEU A 204 -7.82 0.36 -9.57
N ALA A 205 -7.84 0.60 -8.25
CA ALA A 205 -6.82 1.38 -7.55
C ALA A 205 -6.39 0.69 -6.25
N ILE A 206 -5.24 1.11 -5.69
CA ILE A 206 -4.78 0.67 -4.36
C ILE A 206 -5.76 1.20 -3.29
N PRO A 207 -6.23 0.36 -2.35
CA PRO A 207 -7.31 0.75 -1.46
C PRO A 207 -6.90 1.77 -0.39
N ASN A 208 -5.73 1.58 0.21
CA ASN A 208 -5.22 2.34 1.35
C ASN A 208 -3.71 2.15 1.55
N LEU A 209 -3.17 2.89 2.52
CA LEU A 209 -1.75 2.90 2.87
C LEU A 209 -1.24 1.53 3.35
N GLU A 210 -2.08 0.73 4.01
CA GLU A 210 -1.70 -0.62 4.42
C GLU A 210 -1.32 -1.49 3.22
N VAL A 211 -2.11 -1.45 2.15
CA VAL A 211 -1.84 -2.22 0.93
C VAL A 211 -0.74 -1.60 0.09
N GLU A 212 -0.62 -0.27 0.03
CA GLU A 212 0.49 0.45 -0.61
C GLU A 212 1.85 -0.01 -0.05
N ILE A 213 1.95 -0.17 1.28
CA ILE A 213 3.14 -0.72 1.94
C ILE A 213 3.44 -2.15 1.48
N VAL A 214 2.41 -2.96 1.23
CA VAL A 214 2.61 -4.33 0.73
C VAL A 214 3.18 -4.31 -0.69
N TYR A 215 2.67 -3.46 -1.58
CA TYR A 215 3.24 -3.26 -2.90
C TYR A 215 4.70 -2.77 -2.83
N GLY A 216 5.02 -1.81 -1.97
CA GLY A 216 6.40 -1.36 -1.73
C GLY A 216 7.33 -2.50 -1.31
N ARG A 217 6.86 -3.45 -0.47
CA ARG A 217 7.62 -4.65 -0.08
C ARG A 217 7.80 -5.64 -1.22
N ILE A 218 6.80 -5.80 -2.08
CA ILE A 218 6.86 -6.65 -3.27
C ILE A 218 7.92 -6.12 -4.24
N ILE A 219 7.88 -4.82 -4.52
CA ILE A 219 8.86 -4.13 -5.38
C ILE A 219 10.25 -4.24 -4.79
N ARG A 220 10.41 -4.00 -3.48
CA ARG A 220 11.69 -4.21 -2.78
C ARG A 220 12.25 -5.60 -3.04
N HIS A 221 11.42 -6.65 -2.90
CA HIS A 221 11.88 -8.02 -3.10
C HIS A 221 12.38 -8.24 -4.53
N TRP A 222 11.57 -7.83 -5.51
CA TRP A 222 11.92 -7.88 -6.93
C TRP A 222 13.27 -7.21 -7.20
N LEU A 223 13.46 -6.00 -6.65
CA LEU A 223 14.69 -5.23 -6.78
C LEU A 223 15.88 -5.88 -6.08
N THR A 224 15.73 -6.40 -4.86
CA THR A 224 16.83 -7.07 -4.14
C THR A 224 17.34 -8.35 -4.80
N ARG A 225 16.53 -8.96 -5.69
CA ARG A 225 16.95 -10.11 -6.49
C ARG A 225 17.85 -9.70 -7.67
N HIS A 226 17.72 -8.45 -8.12
CA HIS A 226 18.43 -7.89 -9.27
C HIS A 226 19.52 -6.87 -8.87
N ILE A 227 19.46 -6.35 -7.64
CA ILE A 227 20.45 -5.45 -7.05
C ILE A 227 21.36 -6.27 -6.13
N PRO A 228 22.69 -6.24 -6.34
CA PRO A 228 23.62 -6.91 -5.43
C PRO A 228 23.43 -6.42 -3.99
N SER A 229 23.26 -7.33 -3.02
CA SER A 229 23.04 -6.98 -1.59
C SER A 229 24.06 -5.98 -1.06
N ARG A 230 25.29 -6.03 -1.57
CA ARG A 230 26.37 -5.08 -1.24
C ARG A 230 26.05 -3.64 -1.63
N SER A 231 25.40 -3.40 -2.77
CA SER A 231 25.03 -2.05 -3.22
C SER A 231 23.88 -1.47 -2.41
N LEU A 232 22.92 -2.31 -2.01
CA LEU A 232 21.85 -1.91 -1.12
C LEU A 232 22.38 -1.57 0.28
N ASN A 233 23.21 -2.42 0.88
CA ASN A 233 23.77 -2.13 2.20
C ASN A 233 24.57 -0.82 2.20
N LYS A 234 25.41 -0.59 1.19
CA LYS A 234 26.14 0.68 1.06
C LYS A 234 25.22 1.91 0.96
N LEU A 235 24.07 1.79 0.29
CA LEU A 235 23.08 2.87 0.23
C LEU A 235 22.51 3.16 1.62
N LEU A 236 22.11 2.11 2.34
CA LEU A 236 21.49 2.22 3.66
C LEU A 236 22.49 2.71 4.71
N ASP A 237 23.71 2.20 4.69
CA ASP A 237 24.82 2.64 5.55
C ASP A 237 25.11 4.13 5.29
N ALA A 238 25.25 4.54 4.03
CA ALA A 238 25.49 5.94 3.67
C ALA A 238 24.36 6.87 4.15
N LEU A 239 23.11 6.42 4.11
CA LEU A 239 21.97 7.18 4.62
C LEU A 239 22.03 7.36 6.13
N VAL A 240 22.26 6.27 6.88
CA VAL A 240 22.32 6.28 8.35
C VAL A 240 23.50 7.12 8.82
N ASP A 241 24.66 6.98 8.16
CA ASP A 241 25.87 7.76 8.43
C ASP A 241 25.75 9.23 7.98
N GLY A 242 24.70 9.58 7.22
CA GLY A 242 24.46 10.92 6.67
C GLY A 242 25.46 11.34 5.61
N ASN A 243 26.08 10.36 4.95
CA ASN A 243 26.89 10.60 3.76
C ASN A 243 25.97 10.76 2.54
N VAL A 244 25.34 11.92 2.43
CA VAL A 244 24.36 12.22 1.38
C VAL A 244 24.93 12.12 -0.04
N PRO A 245 26.18 12.52 -0.32
CA PRO A 245 26.79 12.28 -1.63
C PRO A 245 26.84 10.81 -2.04
N GLU A 246 27.27 9.91 -1.13
CA GLU A 246 27.28 8.47 -1.42
C GLU A 246 25.88 7.88 -1.49
N PHE A 247 24.96 8.32 -0.61
CA PHE A 247 23.55 7.93 -0.68
C PHE A 247 22.95 8.29 -2.05
N ALA A 248 23.14 9.53 -2.52
CA ALA A 248 22.65 10.00 -3.81
C ALA A 248 23.24 9.18 -4.96
N ARG A 249 24.55 8.90 -4.94
CA ARG A 249 25.22 8.08 -5.97
C ARG A 249 24.68 6.66 -6.02
N HIS A 250 24.49 6.04 -4.85
CA HIS A 250 23.93 4.70 -4.77
C HIS A 250 22.47 4.67 -5.21
N LEU A 251 21.65 5.61 -4.73
CA LEU A 251 20.24 5.74 -5.12
C LEU A 251 20.12 5.96 -6.63
N GLN A 252 20.96 6.81 -7.22
CA GLN A 252 21.03 7.06 -8.66
C GLN A 252 21.30 5.78 -9.45
N THR A 253 22.20 4.93 -8.95
CA THR A 253 22.48 3.62 -9.57
C THR A 253 21.26 2.70 -9.51
N LEU A 254 20.54 2.68 -8.39
CA LEU A 254 19.36 1.82 -8.24
C LEU A 254 18.18 2.32 -9.08
N VAL A 255 17.95 3.64 -9.14
CA VAL A 255 16.93 4.27 -10.01
C VAL A 255 17.24 4.00 -11.48
N LEU A 256 18.50 4.10 -11.89
CA LEU A 256 18.92 3.74 -13.25
C LEU A 256 18.63 2.28 -13.56
N ASN A 257 18.93 1.36 -12.66
CA ASN A 257 18.66 -0.06 -12.88
C ASN A 257 17.16 -0.37 -12.91
N MET A 258 16.38 0.29 -12.06
CA MET A 258 14.92 0.17 -12.02
C MET A 258 14.30 0.64 -13.34
N LEU A 259 14.67 1.83 -13.82
CA LEU A 259 14.10 2.43 -15.03
C LEU A 259 14.74 1.95 -16.34
N SER A 260 15.99 1.46 -16.33
CA SER A 260 16.62 0.88 -17.54
C SER A 260 16.04 -0.48 -17.89
N TYR A 261 15.42 -1.16 -16.94
CA TYR A 261 14.59 -2.33 -17.22
C TYR A 261 13.22 -1.93 -17.83
N HIS A 262 12.74 -0.71 -17.57
CA HIS A 262 11.51 -0.16 -18.16
C HIS A 262 11.68 0.36 -19.60
N ASP A 263 12.86 0.86 -19.98
CA ASP A 263 13.14 1.44 -21.32
C ASP A 263 13.15 0.46 -22.52
N THR A 264 12.65 -0.78 -22.34
CA THR A 264 12.44 -1.72 -23.46
C THR A 264 11.08 -1.57 -24.15
N ALA A 265 10.18 -0.74 -23.59
CA ALA A 265 8.94 -0.29 -24.23
C ALA A 265 9.03 1.23 -24.46
N GLY A 266 8.75 1.69 -25.68
CA GLY A 266 9.00 3.06 -26.15
C GLY A 266 8.44 4.16 -25.25
N GLY A 267 9.29 5.13 -24.92
CA GLY A 267 9.00 6.19 -23.97
C GLY A 267 8.03 7.29 -24.43
N GLU A 268 7.48 7.99 -23.44
CA GLU A 268 7.03 9.40 -23.48
C GLU A 268 6.48 9.85 -22.10
N LYS A 269 6.00 8.91 -21.26
CA LYS A 269 5.55 9.22 -19.89
C LYS A 269 6.69 9.20 -18.87
N LYS A 270 6.91 10.33 -18.18
CA LYS A 270 7.78 10.39 -17.00
C LYS A 270 7.11 9.66 -15.82
N THR A 271 7.86 8.80 -15.15
CA THR A 271 7.45 8.06 -13.94
C THR A 271 6.87 9.01 -12.87
N PRO A 272 5.70 8.72 -12.28
CA PRO A 272 5.12 9.53 -11.22
C PRO A 272 5.96 9.58 -9.93
N GLU A 273 5.84 10.66 -9.16
CA GLU A 273 6.56 10.86 -7.88
C GLU A 273 6.32 9.73 -6.87
N ALA A 274 5.06 9.29 -6.74
CA ALA A 274 4.69 8.25 -5.77
C ALA A 274 5.31 6.87 -6.09
N VAL A 275 5.70 6.61 -7.36
CA VAL A 275 6.48 5.42 -7.71
C VAL A 275 7.88 5.49 -7.11
N TYR A 276 8.55 6.63 -7.23
CA TYR A 276 9.87 6.83 -6.62
C TYR A 276 9.79 6.80 -5.09
N GLN A 277 8.77 7.41 -4.50
CA GLN A 277 8.52 7.36 -3.06
C GLN A 277 8.34 5.90 -2.59
N SER A 278 7.48 5.13 -3.27
CA SER A 278 7.23 3.71 -2.96
C SER A 278 8.49 2.86 -3.13
N PHE A 279 9.29 3.14 -4.16
CA PHE A 279 10.58 2.51 -4.40
C PHE A 279 11.55 2.77 -3.26
N VAL A 280 11.75 4.03 -2.88
CA VAL A 280 12.65 4.40 -1.77
C VAL A 280 12.14 3.83 -0.45
N LEU A 281 10.85 3.93 -0.15
CA LEU A 281 10.23 3.32 1.03
C LEU A 281 10.48 1.80 1.08
N GLY A 282 10.39 1.14 -0.07
CA GLY A 282 10.78 -0.26 -0.24
C GLY A 282 12.24 -0.50 0.16
N LEU A 283 13.19 0.28 -0.35
CA LEU A 283 14.61 0.16 0.03
C LEU A 283 14.82 0.35 1.54
N LEU A 284 14.18 1.36 2.12
CA LEU A 284 14.32 1.74 3.53
C LEU A 284 13.73 0.70 4.48
N ALA A 285 12.75 -0.10 4.07
CA ALA A 285 12.17 -1.16 4.90
C ALA A 285 13.20 -2.17 5.46
N ASN A 286 14.40 -2.24 4.89
CA ASN A 286 15.53 -3.04 5.41
C ASN A 286 16.17 -2.46 6.68
N LEU A 287 15.90 -1.20 7.02
CA LEU A 287 16.31 -0.56 8.27
C LEU A 287 15.24 -0.68 9.36
N GLY A 288 14.17 -1.48 9.16
CA GLY A 288 13.03 -1.56 10.09
C GLY A 288 13.36 -2.09 11.49
N ASP A 289 14.52 -2.72 11.66
CA ASP A 289 15.07 -3.16 12.95
C ASP A 289 15.77 -2.01 13.72
N GLN A 290 16.37 -1.08 12.98
CA GLN A 290 17.12 0.07 13.51
C GLN A 290 16.30 1.36 13.53
N TYR A 291 15.31 1.49 12.65
CA TYR A 291 14.49 2.67 12.44
C TYR A 291 13.01 2.32 12.37
N ARG A 292 12.23 3.12 13.07
CA ARG A 292 10.79 3.24 12.86
C ARG A 292 10.54 4.14 11.65
N ILE A 293 10.10 3.53 10.56
CA ILE A 293 9.84 4.21 9.30
C ILE A 293 8.34 4.50 9.16
N ARG A 294 8.03 5.72 8.75
CA ARG A 294 6.69 6.28 8.66
C ARG A 294 6.56 7.00 7.32
N SER A 295 5.57 6.67 6.51
CA SER A 295 5.29 7.39 5.27
C SER A 295 3.93 8.07 5.33
N ASN A 296 3.77 9.17 4.59
CA ASN A 296 2.50 9.87 4.43
C ASN A 296 1.81 10.13 5.78
N ILE A 297 2.46 10.73 6.78
CA ILE A 297 1.81 11.01 8.08
C ILE A 297 1.23 12.42 8.11
N GLU A 298 -0.05 12.53 8.45
CA GLU A 298 -0.67 13.79 8.88
C GLU A 298 -0.18 14.12 10.30
N SER A 299 0.83 14.99 10.40
CA SER A 299 1.02 15.82 11.60
C SER A 299 0.33 17.15 11.32
N GLY A 300 -0.25 17.80 12.33
CA GLY A 300 -1.28 18.87 12.21
C GLY A 300 -0.98 20.12 11.35
N LEU A 301 0.09 20.15 10.57
CA LEU A 301 0.42 21.17 9.57
C LEU A 301 0.65 20.62 8.14
N GLY A 302 0.85 19.30 7.90
CA GLY A 302 0.93 18.67 6.56
C GLY A 302 1.52 17.25 6.51
N ARG A 303 1.82 16.75 5.30
CA ARG A 303 2.20 15.35 4.97
C ARG A 303 3.67 15.20 4.55
N ALA A 304 4.49 14.56 5.36
CA ALA A 304 5.86 14.18 4.96
C ALA A 304 5.82 12.90 4.15
N ASP A 305 6.66 12.79 3.12
CA ASP A 305 6.71 11.56 2.34
C ASP A 305 7.31 10.40 3.15
N ILE A 306 8.45 10.61 3.81
CA ILE A 306 9.08 9.62 4.71
C ILE A 306 9.70 10.30 5.95
N LEU A 307 9.43 9.70 7.11
CA LEU A 307 9.94 10.02 8.44
C LEU A 307 10.59 8.77 9.03
N MET A 308 11.82 8.89 9.54
CA MET A 308 12.53 7.78 10.18
C MET A 308 13.03 8.20 11.55
N SER A 309 12.61 7.47 12.59
CA SER A 309 13.07 7.64 13.97
C SER A 309 13.88 6.42 14.40
N PRO A 310 15.06 6.56 14.99
CA PRO A 310 15.81 5.42 15.53
C PRO A 310 15.00 4.60 16.54
N MET A 311 15.19 3.28 16.53
CA MET A 311 14.62 2.34 17.49
C MET A 311 15.48 2.29 18.77
N GLY A 312 14.84 2.18 19.93
CA GLY A 312 15.54 1.94 21.20
C GLY A 312 16.08 3.18 21.92
N THR A 313 15.88 4.38 21.38
CA THR A 313 16.20 5.63 22.06
C THR A 313 15.03 6.03 22.96
N GLY A 314 15.12 5.69 24.26
CA GLY A 314 14.34 6.41 25.28
C GLY A 314 14.70 7.91 25.28
N GLN A 315 14.13 8.70 26.19
CA GLN A 315 14.30 10.17 26.30
C GLN A 315 15.76 10.69 26.41
N GLN A 316 16.79 9.85 26.23
CA GLN A 316 18.21 10.21 26.26
C GLN A 316 19.04 9.63 25.09
N GLY A 317 18.43 9.11 24.02
CA GLY A 317 19.18 8.51 22.91
C GLY A 317 19.34 9.46 21.71
N GLY A 318 20.50 10.12 21.60
CA GLY A 318 20.85 11.06 20.53
C GLY A 318 21.07 10.45 19.13
N GLY A 319 20.20 9.54 18.70
CA GLY A 319 20.21 9.02 17.33
C GLY A 319 19.70 10.06 16.32
N ARG A 320 20.12 9.92 15.07
CA ARG A 320 19.72 10.79 13.94
C ARG A 320 18.32 10.47 13.47
N GLY A 321 17.43 11.46 13.52
CA GLY A 321 16.17 11.40 12.79
C GLY A 321 16.40 11.71 11.30
N ILE A 322 15.61 11.12 10.41
CA ILE A 322 15.69 11.40 8.97
C ILE A 322 14.31 11.79 8.44
N VAL A 323 14.25 12.87 7.66
CA VAL A 323 13.06 13.29 6.91
C VAL A 323 13.40 13.31 5.43
N MET A 324 12.55 12.75 4.59
CA MET A 324 12.68 12.84 3.14
C MET A 324 11.41 13.42 2.54
N GLU A 325 11.61 14.33 1.58
CA GLU A 325 10.58 14.87 0.72
C GLU A 325 10.98 14.66 -0.73
N PHE A 326 10.09 14.12 -1.53
CA PHE A 326 10.31 13.85 -2.94
C PHE A 326 9.69 14.93 -3.81
N LYS A 327 10.31 15.19 -4.96
CA LYS A 327 9.70 15.93 -6.07
C LYS A 327 10.02 15.23 -7.38
N ARG A 328 9.17 15.43 -8.37
CA ARG A 328 9.45 15.09 -9.76
C ARG A 328 9.59 16.36 -10.59
N LEU A 329 10.61 16.42 -11.44
CA LEU A 329 10.86 17.55 -12.34
C LEU A 329 9.89 17.52 -13.54
N GLU A 330 9.00 18.51 -13.61
CA GLU A 330 8.10 18.70 -14.74
C GLU A 330 8.73 19.51 -15.88
N LYS A 331 8.02 19.61 -17.01
CA LYS A 331 8.53 20.32 -18.19
C LYS A 331 8.56 21.83 -17.90
N GLY A 332 9.76 22.41 -17.96
CA GLY A 332 9.97 23.85 -17.73
C GLY A 332 10.24 24.21 -16.27
N GLU A 333 10.36 23.23 -15.39
CA GLU A 333 10.86 23.42 -14.03
C GLU A 333 12.38 23.22 -13.97
N GLU A 334 13.03 23.93 -13.04
CA GLU A 334 14.46 23.80 -12.78
C GLU A 334 14.72 22.93 -11.55
N MET A 335 15.72 22.05 -11.63
CA MET A 335 16.11 21.12 -10.56
C MET A 335 16.36 21.84 -9.23
N GLU A 336 17.02 23.00 -9.31
CA GLU A 336 17.38 23.83 -8.16
C GLU A 336 16.16 24.40 -7.41
N GLU A 337 15.14 24.79 -8.16
CA GLU A 337 13.91 25.33 -7.60
C GLU A 337 13.15 24.24 -6.86
N GLN A 338 13.05 23.04 -7.44
CA GLN A 338 12.36 21.90 -6.82
C GLN A 338 13.10 21.37 -5.58
N LEU A 339 14.43 21.33 -5.58
CA LEU A 339 15.22 20.96 -4.40
C LEU A 339 14.97 21.94 -3.24
N THR A 340 14.90 23.23 -3.57
CA THR A 340 14.61 24.29 -2.60
C THR A 340 13.17 24.20 -2.09
N ALA A 341 12.21 23.93 -2.97
CA ALA A 341 10.80 23.74 -2.62
C ALA A 341 10.61 22.51 -1.69
N ALA A 342 11.30 21.39 -1.96
CA ALA A 342 11.26 20.21 -1.11
C ALA A 342 11.74 20.50 0.33
N LEU A 343 12.89 21.17 0.49
CA LEU A 343 13.41 21.55 1.80
C LEU A 343 12.58 22.65 2.50
N ALA A 344 11.96 23.54 1.73
CA ALA A 344 11.02 24.53 2.26
C ALA A 344 9.77 23.83 2.79
N GLN A 345 9.23 22.85 2.06
CA GLN A 345 8.09 22.05 2.48
C GLN A 345 8.37 21.31 3.80
N ILE A 346 9.54 20.67 3.96
CA ILE A 346 9.94 20.05 5.24
C ILE A 346 9.90 21.05 6.40
N ARG A 347 10.35 22.30 6.16
CA ARG A 347 10.41 23.35 7.17
C ARG A 347 9.04 23.86 7.57
N GLU A 348 8.23 24.26 6.59
CA GLU A 348 6.91 24.86 6.78
C GLU A 348 5.98 23.91 7.54
N LYS A 349 6.14 22.61 7.28
CA LYS A 349 5.34 21.55 7.86
C LYS A 349 5.89 21.03 9.19
N GLN A 350 7.05 21.52 9.61
CA GLN A 350 7.69 21.24 10.91
C GLN A 350 7.92 19.75 11.19
N TYR A 351 8.15 18.92 10.17
CA TYR A 351 8.42 17.49 10.36
C TYR A 351 9.57 17.16 11.32
N PRO A 352 10.68 17.94 11.34
CA PRO A 352 11.74 17.75 12.33
C PRO A 352 11.27 17.88 13.79
N ALA A 353 10.21 18.65 14.07
CA ALA A 353 9.69 18.80 15.44
C ALA A 353 9.13 17.48 15.98
N THR A 354 8.48 16.67 15.13
CA THR A 354 7.99 15.33 15.48
C THR A 354 9.14 14.41 15.88
N LEU A 355 10.21 14.38 15.09
CA LEU A 355 11.39 13.54 15.37
C LEU A 355 12.12 13.97 16.65
N ARG A 356 12.19 15.28 16.91
CA ARG A 356 12.75 15.82 18.17
C ARG A 356 11.90 15.44 19.38
N ALA A 357 10.58 15.52 19.28
CA ALA A 357 9.67 15.08 20.35
C ALA A 357 9.84 13.58 20.66
N GLU A 358 10.32 12.79 19.69
CA GLU A 358 10.67 11.38 19.84
C GLU A 358 12.09 11.14 20.38
N GLY A 359 12.84 12.20 20.70
CA GLY A 359 14.17 12.12 21.31
C GLY A 359 15.34 12.12 20.34
N CYS A 360 15.11 12.39 19.04
CA CYS A 360 16.22 12.49 18.07
C CYS A 360 17.09 13.73 18.36
N GLY A 361 18.41 13.52 18.45
CA GLY A 361 19.38 14.59 18.80
C GLY A 361 19.72 15.50 17.62
N GLU A 362 19.76 14.93 16.42
CA GLU A 362 19.93 15.62 15.14
C GLU A 362 18.85 15.15 14.16
N VAL A 363 18.50 16.00 13.19
CA VAL A 363 17.58 15.62 12.10
C VAL A 363 18.24 15.93 10.76
N LEU A 364 18.43 14.88 9.96
CA LEU A 364 18.86 14.98 8.57
C LEU A 364 17.64 15.14 7.67
N GLU A 365 17.56 16.27 6.99
CA GLU A 365 16.46 16.60 6.09
C GLU A 365 16.94 16.46 4.64
N LEU A 366 16.21 15.69 3.83
CA LEU A 366 16.57 15.40 2.45
C LEU A 366 15.45 15.84 1.50
N GLY A 367 15.78 16.75 0.58
CA GLY A 367 14.98 17.00 -0.61
C GLY A 367 15.52 16.16 -1.76
N ILE A 368 14.70 15.28 -2.33
CA ILE A 368 15.10 14.35 -3.40
C ILE A 368 14.27 14.65 -4.63
N VAL A 369 14.90 15.09 -5.72
CA VAL A 369 14.20 15.46 -6.95
C VAL A 369 14.61 14.52 -8.07
N PHE A 370 13.61 13.93 -8.73
CA PHE A 370 13.79 13.01 -9.85
C PHE A 370 13.49 13.67 -11.19
N ASP A 371 14.37 13.45 -12.17
CA ASP A 371 14.13 13.75 -13.58
C ASP A 371 14.26 12.46 -14.40
N GLY A 372 13.19 11.67 -14.40
CA GLY A 372 13.18 10.35 -15.02
C GLY A 372 14.29 9.47 -14.44
N LYS A 373 15.32 9.22 -15.24
CA LYS A 373 16.46 8.39 -14.84
C LYS A 373 17.48 9.09 -13.97
N GLN A 374 17.46 10.42 -13.88
CA GLN A 374 18.39 11.19 -13.07
C GLN A 374 17.75 11.62 -11.76
N LEU A 375 18.56 11.85 -10.74
CA LEU A 375 18.11 12.47 -9.49
C LEU A 375 19.17 13.37 -8.90
N GLN A 376 18.73 14.32 -8.08
CA GLN A 376 19.59 15.07 -7.18
C GLN A 376 19.02 15.01 -5.76
N VAL A 377 19.93 15.04 -4.79
CA VAL A 377 19.59 15.08 -3.36
C VAL A 377 20.24 16.31 -2.76
N ARG A 378 19.45 17.08 -2.01
CA ARG A 378 19.94 18.19 -1.19
C ARG A 378 19.65 17.90 0.27
N GLU A 379 20.66 18.10 1.09
CA GLU A 379 20.54 17.95 2.53
C GLU A 379 20.45 19.28 3.26
N ARG A 380 19.82 19.24 4.43
CA ARG A 380 19.98 20.22 5.49
C ARG A 380 20.11 19.47 6.80
N LEU A 381 21.20 19.72 7.53
CA LEU A 381 21.34 19.23 8.90
C LEU A 381 20.84 20.31 9.85
N TRP A 382 19.97 19.93 10.78
CA TRP A 382 19.58 20.80 11.89
C TRP A 382 20.16 20.27 13.20
N ASP A 383 21.13 20.99 13.73
CA ASP A 383 21.69 20.75 15.06
C ASP A 383 20.91 21.56 16.12
N LEU A 384 20.78 21.01 17.33
CA LEU A 384 20.40 21.82 18.50
C LEU A 384 21.44 22.95 18.66
N PRO A 385 21.03 24.19 18.97
CA PRO A 385 21.97 25.16 19.52
C PRO A 385 22.61 24.46 20.72
N LYS A 386 23.95 24.32 20.70
CA LYS A 386 24.66 23.98 21.93
C LYS A 386 24.19 24.99 22.96
N ALA A 387 23.70 24.51 24.11
CA ALA A 387 23.50 25.39 25.24
C ALA A 387 24.85 26.07 25.47
N ASP A 388 24.94 27.36 25.13
CA ASP A 388 26.07 28.17 25.52
C ASP A 388 26.13 28.06 27.04
N GLY A 389 27.20 27.43 27.51
CA GLY A 389 27.46 27.27 28.93
C GLY A 389 27.78 28.63 29.50
N ASP A 390 26.90 29.12 30.38
CA ASP A 390 27.22 30.06 31.44
C ASP A 390 27.38 29.30 32.77
#